data_AF-A0A562M3D5-F1
#
_entry.id   AF-A0A562M3D5-F1
#
_cell.length_a   1.000
_cell.length_b   1.000
_cell.length_c   1.000
_cell.angle_alpha   90.00
_cell.angle_beta   90.00
_cell.angle_gamma   90.00
#
_symmetry.space_group_name_H-M   'P 1'
#
loop_
_entity.id
_entity.type
_entity.pdbx_description
1 polymer ?
#
loop_
_entity_poly.entity_id
_entity_poly.type
_entity_poly.pdbx_seq_one_letter_code
_entity_poly.pdbx_strand_id
1 'polypeptide(L)'
;MTDQYLFQGVVLPERAQISIDFALNFSHLASEADGTAHISIILNQVAVTVESSHEWDIFDLRNVVASMVRGQLDAVGYLMGYAYELEISRVINRGRSIDYVFGIDVPCISARAKPADLATSLSDLRGKLQGRNGIYVSRCLTDLISAMKNADDTGFYCYRALESLRHHCAAVYGLSGKSKANQWAKFREVASAERSAIDRIKAAADPLRHGDVASMSSQSRGELLTTTWDVVDCYLGGVQM
;
A
#
# COMPACT_ATOMS: atom_id res chain seq x y z
N MET A 1 5.09 -32.03 1.71
CA MET A 1 3.88 -32.05 2.57
C MET A 1 3.09 -30.82 2.17
N THR A 2 1.80 -30.94 1.89
CA THR A 2 0.96 -29.79 1.51
C THR A 2 0.42 -29.15 2.77
N ASP A 3 0.70 -27.87 2.95
CA ASP A 3 0.17 -27.07 4.05
C ASP A 3 -1.17 -26.42 3.65
N GLN A 4 -2.06 -26.30 4.62
CA GLN A 4 -3.37 -25.66 4.45
C GLN A 4 -3.47 -24.42 5.35
N TYR A 5 -3.76 -23.28 4.72
CA TYR A 5 -3.97 -22.00 5.39
C TYR A 5 -5.42 -21.55 5.19
N LEU A 6 -6.10 -21.17 6.26
CA LEU A 6 -7.43 -20.56 6.21
C LEU A 6 -7.31 -19.07 6.50
N PHE A 7 -7.67 -18.23 5.53
CA PHE A 7 -7.78 -16.79 5.69
C PHE A 7 -9.24 -16.39 5.89
N GLN A 8 -9.46 -15.40 6.74
CA GLN A 8 -10.77 -14.83 7.02
C GLN A 8 -10.75 -13.32 6.80
N GLY A 9 -11.88 -12.75 6.40
CA GLY A 9 -11.98 -11.34 6.09
C GLY A 9 -13.41 -10.87 5.80
N VAL A 10 -13.54 -9.66 5.28
CA VAL A 10 -14.80 -9.04 4.90
C VAL A 10 -14.67 -8.23 3.61
N VAL A 11 -15.76 -8.19 2.83
CA VAL A 11 -15.94 -7.27 1.70
C VAL A 11 -16.76 -6.06 2.14
N LEU A 12 -16.26 -4.85 1.89
CA LEU A 12 -16.92 -3.60 2.19
C LEU A 12 -17.40 -2.91 0.89
N PRO A 13 -18.48 -2.12 0.93
CA PRO A 13 -19.31 -1.86 2.10
C PRO A 13 -20.36 -2.95 2.32
N GLU A 14 -20.72 -3.24 3.57
CA GLU A 14 -21.71 -4.28 3.94
C GLU A 14 -23.11 -4.05 3.35
N ARG A 15 -23.45 -2.81 3.01
CA ARG A 15 -24.74 -2.44 2.39
C ARG A 15 -24.90 -2.97 0.95
N ALA A 16 -23.81 -3.38 0.32
CA ALA A 16 -23.80 -3.99 -1.02
C ALA A 16 -23.39 -5.45 -0.84
N GLN A 17 -24.40 -6.32 -0.76
CA GLN A 17 -24.16 -7.73 -0.44
C GLN A 17 -23.63 -8.50 -1.66
N ILE A 18 -22.65 -9.37 -1.42
CA ILE A 18 -22.12 -10.29 -2.41
C ILE A 18 -21.92 -11.68 -1.80
N SER A 19 -22.26 -12.69 -2.60
CA SER A 19 -21.93 -14.09 -2.32
C SER A 19 -21.40 -14.74 -3.58
N ILE A 20 -20.18 -15.28 -3.51
CA ILE A 20 -19.49 -15.96 -4.62
C ILE A 20 -18.67 -17.11 -4.06
N ASP A 21 -18.55 -18.19 -4.82
CA ASP A 21 -17.81 -19.38 -4.42
C ASP A 21 -17.10 -19.96 -5.64
N PHE A 22 -15.78 -20.13 -5.55
CA PHE A 22 -14.96 -20.66 -6.64
C PHE A 22 -13.64 -21.23 -6.15
N ALA A 23 -12.96 -21.97 -7.02
CA ALA A 23 -11.60 -22.43 -6.80
C ALA A 23 -10.72 -22.08 -8.00
N LEU A 24 -9.45 -21.79 -7.75
CA LEU A 24 -8.47 -21.56 -8.80
C LEU A 24 -7.11 -22.11 -8.40
N ASN A 25 -6.30 -22.40 -9.42
CA ASN A 25 -4.88 -22.65 -9.25
C ASN A 25 -4.14 -21.32 -9.48
N PHE A 26 -3.11 -21.07 -8.70
CA PHE A 26 -2.27 -19.89 -8.84
C PHE A 26 -0.80 -20.28 -8.86
N SER A 27 0.01 -19.42 -9.47
CA SER A 27 1.46 -19.45 -9.43
C SER A 27 1.95 -18.06 -9.04
N HIS A 28 2.69 -17.94 -7.95
CA HIS A 28 3.16 -16.67 -7.46
C HIS A 28 4.47 -16.28 -8.13
N LEU A 29 4.47 -15.14 -8.83
CA LEU A 29 5.61 -14.70 -9.65
C LEU A 29 6.93 -14.53 -8.89
N ALA A 30 6.90 -14.10 -7.62
CA ALA A 30 8.13 -13.82 -6.88
C ALA A 30 8.81 -15.08 -6.32
N SER A 31 8.01 -16.02 -5.83
CA SER A 31 8.51 -17.24 -5.18
C SER A 31 8.43 -18.48 -6.08
N GLU A 32 7.82 -18.35 -7.27
CA GLU A 32 7.46 -19.45 -8.18
C GLU A 32 6.63 -20.54 -7.48
N ALA A 33 5.98 -20.17 -6.37
CA ALA A 33 5.22 -21.07 -5.56
C ALA A 33 3.84 -21.29 -6.18
N ASP A 34 3.50 -22.55 -6.40
CA ASP A 34 2.19 -22.95 -6.85
C ASP A 34 1.27 -23.31 -5.68
N GLY A 35 -0.03 -23.16 -5.91
CA GLY A 35 -1.04 -23.60 -4.97
C GLY A 35 -2.44 -23.60 -5.57
N THR A 36 -3.36 -24.11 -4.77
CA THR A 36 -4.79 -24.06 -5.05
C THR A 36 -5.46 -23.21 -3.98
N ALA A 37 -6.31 -22.28 -4.40
CA ALA A 37 -7.12 -21.45 -3.52
C ALA A 37 -8.59 -21.74 -3.74
N HIS A 38 -9.31 -22.03 -2.66
CA HIS A 38 -10.76 -22.08 -2.63
C HIS A 38 -11.27 -20.82 -1.92
N ILE A 39 -12.04 -20.01 -2.62
CA ILE A 39 -12.49 -18.69 -2.17
C ILE A 39 -14.01 -18.75 -2.04
N SER A 40 -14.49 -18.47 -0.83
CA SER A 40 -15.91 -18.36 -0.52
C SER A 40 -16.19 -17.01 0.11
N ILE A 41 -17.11 -16.26 -0.49
CA ILE A 41 -17.66 -15.03 0.05
C ILE A 41 -19.14 -15.28 0.29
N ILE A 42 -19.62 -15.12 1.52
CA ILE A 42 -21.02 -15.34 1.89
C ILE A 42 -21.49 -14.12 2.67
N LEU A 43 -22.43 -13.36 2.09
CA LEU A 43 -22.93 -12.11 2.70
C LEU A 43 -21.78 -11.21 3.16
N ASN A 44 -20.81 -11.01 2.26
CA ASN A 44 -19.59 -10.24 2.45
C ASN A 44 -18.56 -10.85 3.41
N GLN A 45 -18.84 -11.96 4.09
CA GLN A 45 -17.84 -12.67 4.90
C GLN A 45 -16.94 -13.49 3.99
N VAL A 46 -15.63 -13.29 4.09
CA VAL A 46 -14.63 -13.94 3.25
C VAL A 46 -14.01 -15.09 4.01
N ALA A 47 -13.95 -16.26 3.39
CA ALA A 47 -13.15 -17.40 3.79
C ALA A 47 -12.35 -17.90 2.59
N VAL A 48 -11.03 -17.97 2.71
CA VAL A 48 -10.14 -18.49 1.67
C VAL A 48 -9.29 -19.62 2.23
N THR A 49 -9.39 -20.80 1.64
CA THR A 49 -8.50 -21.92 1.96
C THR A 49 -7.43 -22.02 0.89
N VAL A 50 -6.17 -21.98 1.29
CA VAL A 50 -5.01 -22.12 0.40
C VAL A 50 -4.27 -23.41 0.72
N GLU A 51 -4.03 -24.20 -0.31
CA GLU A 51 -3.22 -25.42 -0.26
C GLU A 51 -1.96 -25.22 -1.10
N SER A 52 -0.79 -25.37 -0.47
CA SER A 52 0.50 -25.21 -1.15
C SER A 52 1.56 -26.10 -0.50
N SER A 53 2.50 -26.59 -1.32
CA SER A 53 3.69 -27.28 -0.82
C SER A 53 4.80 -26.31 -0.39
N HIS A 54 4.63 -25.01 -0.68
CA HIS A 54 5.58 -23.97 -0.32
C HIS A 54 5.36 -23.50 1.12
N GLU A 55 6.47 -23.25 1.81
CA GLU A 55 6.46 -22.64 3.13
C GLU A 55 6.32 -21.12 2.99
N TRP A 56 5.15 -20.61 3.36
CA TRP A 56 4.82 -19.20 3.19
C TRP A 56 5.12 -18.37 4.44
N ASP A 57 5.69 -17.19 4.25
CA ASP A 57 5.48 -16.08 5.18
C ASP A 57 4.00 -15.66 5.14
N ILE A 58 3.39 -15.49 6.31
CA ILE A 58 1.94 -15.25 6.40
C ILE A 58 1.53 -13.88 5.85
N PHE A 59 2.43 -12.90 5.81
CA PHE A 59 2.14 -11.57 5.26
C PHE A 59 2.23 -11.59 3.74
N ASP A 60 3.22 -12.29 3.19
CA ASP A 60 3.32 -12.52 1.75
C ASP A 60 2.10 -13.30 1.24
N LEU A 61 1.73 -14.40 1.90
CA LEU A 61 0.55 -15.19 1.51
C LEU A 61 -0.76 -14.42 1.64
N ARG A 62 -0.90 -13.55 2.67
CA ARG A 62 -2.03 -12.64 2.78
C ARG A 62 -2.14 -11.72 1.56
N ASN A 63 -1.02 -11.20 1.05
CA ASN A 63 -1.03 -10.33 -0.13
C ASN A 63 -1.45 -11.12 -1.38
N VAL A 64 -0.98 -12.36 -1.55
CA VAL A 64 -1.42 -13.26 -2.63
C VAL A 64 -2.93 -13.51 -2.55
N VAL A 65 -3.45 -13.87 -1.36
CA VAL A 65 -4.90 -14.07 -1.14
C VAL A 65 -5.69 -12.80 -1.42
N ALA A 66 -5.21 -11.65 -0.96
CA ALA A 66 -5.87 -10.37 -1.22
C ALA A 66 -5.92 -10.05 -2.72
N SER A 67 -4.84 -10.30 -3.47
CA SER A 67 -4.78 -10.08 -4.92
C SER A 67 -5.78 -10.97 -5.66
N MET A 68 -5.85 -12.27 -5.31
CA MET A 68 -6.82 -13.21 -5.92
C MET A 68 -8.28 -12.79 -5.68
N VAL A 69 -8.63 -12.45 -4.43
CA VAL A 69 -10.00 -12.05 -4.10
C VAL A 69 -10.34 -10.69 -4.72
N ARG A 70 -9.41 -9.72 -4.70
CA ARG A 70 -9.61 -8.41 -5.35
C ARG A 70 -9.81 -8.54 -6.84
N GLY A 71 -9.05 -9.38 -7.55
CA GLY A 71 -9.24 -9.59 -8.99
C GLY A 71 -10.67 -10.01 -9.34
N GLN A 72 -11.29 -10.85 -8.50
CA GLN A 72 -12.70 -11.22 -8.68
C GLN A 72 -13.66 -10.08 -8.32
N LEU A 73 -13.40 -9.33 -7.24
CA LEU A 73 -14.20 -8.16 -6.87
C LEU A 73 -14.12 -7.04 -7.92
N ASP A 74 -12.96 -6.84 -8.53
CA ASP A 74 -12.73 -5.88 -9.61
C ASP A 74 -13.49 -6.28 -10.87
N ALA A 75 -13.54 -7.58 -11.19
CA ALA A 75 -14.38 -8.08 -12.27
C ALA A 75 -15.86 -7.81 -12.02
N VAL A 76 -16.34 -8.02 -10.78
CA VAL A 76 -17.71 -7.64 -10.40
C VAL A 76 -17.91 -6.13 -10.46
N GLY A 77 -16.93 -5.36 -10.00
CA GLY A 77 -16.94 -3.91 -10.04
C GLY A 77 -17.03 -3.35 -11.45
N TYR A 78 -16.31 -3.94 -12.39
CA TYR A 78 -16.40 -3.62 -13.82
C TYR A 78 -17.79 -3.93 -14.39
N LEU A 79 -18.35 -5.10 -14.06
CA LEU A 79 -19.66 -5.51 -14.57
C LEU A 79 -20.83 -4.70 -13.99
N MET A 80 -20.72 -4.29 -12.73
CA MET A 80 -21.84 -3.70 -11.96
C MET A 80 -21.66 -2.22 -11.61
N GLY A 81 -20.47 -1.66 -11.84
CA GLY A 81 -20.11 -0.31 -11.39
C GLY A 81 -19.93 -0.20 -9.88
N TYR A 82 -19.50 -1.28 -9.21
CA TYR A 82 -19.28 -1.31 -7.77
C TYR A 82 -17.80 -1.14 -7.41
N ALA A 83 -17.54 -0.43 -6.32
CA ALA A 83 -16.20 -0.23 -5.77
C ALA A 83 -16.11 -0.95 -4.42
N TYR A 84 -15.96 -2.28 -4.47
CA TYR A 84 -15.77 -3.09 -3.28
C TYR A 84 -14.36 -2.89 -2.70
N GLU A 85 -14.25 -2.91 -1.38
CA GLU A 85 -12.97 -3.00 -0.67
C GLU A 85 -12.87 -4.36 0.02
N LEU A 86 -11.66 -4.90 0.14
CA LEU A 86 -11.39 -6.17 0.81
C LEU A 86 -10.51 -5.94 2.03
N GLU A 87 -10.91 -6.53 3.15
CA GLU A 87 -10.10 -6.63 4.36
C GLU A 87 -9.90 -8.11 4.73
N ILE A 88 -8.64 -8.56 4.77
CA ILE A 88 -8.26 -9.88 5.29
C ILE A 88 -7.72 -9.68 6.71
N SER A 89 -8.39 -10.25 7.70
CA SER A 89 -8.19 -9.95 9.12
C SER A 89 -7.54 -11.09 9.92
N ARG A 90 -7.56 -12.34 9.42
CA ARG A 90 -6.97 -13.47 10.15
C ARG A 90 -6.43 -14.55 9.22
N VAL A 91 -5.41 -15.27 9.69
CA VAL A 91 -4.91 -16.52 9.09
C VAL A 91 -4.79 -17.60 10.15
N ILE A 92 -5.14 -18.84 9.78
CA ILE A 92 -5.03 -20.03 10.62
C ILE A 92 -4.32 -21.13 9.82
N ASN A 93 -3.27 -21.74 10.38
CA ASN A 93 -2.70 -22.99 9.90
C ASN A 93 -2.47 -23.91 11.10
N ARG A 94 -3.24 -24.99 11.20
CA ARG A 94 -3.21 -25.91 12.34
C ARG A 94 -1.92 -26.73 12.39
N GLY A 95 -1.42 -27.18 11.24
CA GLY A 95 -0.19 -27.98 11.14
C GLY A 95 1.03 -27.24 11.69
N ARG A 96 1.04 -25.92 11.54
CA ARG A 96 2.12 -25.02 11.98
C ARG A 96 1.82 -24.27 13.28
N SER A 97 0.68 -24.54 13.93
CA SER A 97 0.22 -23.79 15.11
C SER A 97 0.15 -22.27 14.90
N ILE A 98 -0.23 -21.84 13.69
CA ILE A 98 -0.43 -20.44 13.35
C ILE A 98 -1.89 -20.08 13.56
N ASP A 99 -2.11 -19.05 14.37
CA ASP A 99 -3.38 -18.36 14.52
C ASP A 99 -3.07 -16.88 14.73
N TYR A 100 -3.21 -16.08 13.68
CA TYR A 100 -2.72 -14.71 13.65
C TYR A 100 -3.79 -13.75 13.13
N VAL A 101 -4.02 -12.66 13.87
CA VAL A 101 -4.92 -11.56 13.49
C VAL A 101 -4.10 -10.42 12.92
N PHE A 102 -4.39 -10.05 11.68
CA PHE A 102 -3.77 -8.90 11.03
C PHE A 102 -4.36 -7.59 11.58
N GLY A 103 -3.48 -6.70 12.01
CA GLY A 103 -3.86 -5.32 12.35
C GLY A 103 -4.05 -4.45 11.10
N ILE A 104 -4.57 -3.23 11.31
CA ILE A 104 -4.68 -2.20 10.27
C ILE A 104 -3.34 -1.53 9.97
N ASP A 105 -2.34 -1.75 10.81
CA ASP A 105 -1.04 -1.10 10.73
C ASP A 105 -0.07 -1.85 9.82
N VAL A 106 0.91 -1.10 9.30
CA VAL A 106 2.10 -1.68 8.70
C VAL A 106 3.20 -1.59 9.75
N PRO A 107 3.73 -2.72 10.29
CA PRO A 107 4.60 -2.71 11.47
C PRO A 107 5.82 -1.77 11.37
N CYS A 108 6.47 -1.71 10.19
CA CYS A 108 7.61 -0.81 10.00
C CYS A 108 7.25 0.68 10.05
N ILE A 109 5.98 1.04 9.84
CA ILE A 109 5.48 2.41 9.94
C ILE A 109 4.91 2.70 11.33
N SER A 110 4.10 1.80 11.89
CA SER A 110 3.54 1.98 13.23
C SER A 110 4.63 2.00 14.32
N ALA A 111 5.71 1.23 14.16
CA ALA A 111 6.85 1.27 15.07
C ALA A 111 7.59 2.63 15.08
N ARG A 112 7.43 3.46 14.03
CA ARG A 112 7.98 4.83 13.98
C ARG A 112 7.17 5.80 14.84
N ALA A 113 5.90 5.49 15.09
CA ALA A 113 5.00 6.38 15.79
C ALA A 113 5.45 6.50 17.25
N LYS A 114 6.12 7.62 17.58
CA LYS A 114 6.20 8.09 18.96
C LYS A 114 4.88 8.80 19.23
N PRO A 115 4.05 8.36 20.19
CA PRO A 115 2.84 9.08 20.56
C PRO A 115 3.22 10.35 21.33
N ALA A 116 3.84 11.31 20.65
CA ALA A 116 3.87 12.69 21.07
C ALA A 116 2.55 13.31 20.61
N ASP A 117 1.77 13.80 21.57
CA ASP A 117 0.46 14.46 21.42
C ASP A 117 -0.13 14.48 20.00
N LEU A 118 -1.01 13.51 19.72
CA LEU A 118 -1.70 13.38 18.44
C LEU A 118 -2.45 14.67 18.08
N ALA A 119 -3.00 15.38 19.07
CA ALA A 119 -3.74 16.61 18.82
C ALA A 119 -2.82 17.71 18.28
N THR A 120 -1.63 17.87 18.86
CA THR A 120 -0.59 18.80 18.38
C THR A 120 -0.15 18.43 16.97
N SER A 121 0.22 17.18 16.75
CA SER A 121 0.69 16.70 15.44
C SER A 121 -0.36 16.90 14.33
N LEU A 122 -1.63 16.64 14.64
CA LEU A 122 -2.75 16.88 13.71
C LEU A 122 -3.02 18.37 13.50
N SER A 123 -2.79 19.23 14.49
CA SER A 123 -2.93 20.68 14.34
C SER A 123 -1.87 21.23 13.38
N ASP A 124 -0.61 20.80 13.55
CA ASP A 124 0.51 21.21 12.69
C ASP A 124 0.30 20.75 11.24
N LEU A 125 -0.17 19.51 11.06
CA LEU A 125 -0.46 18.97 9.73
C LEU A 125 -1.67 19.68 9.09
N ARG A 126 -2.68 20.05 9.87
CA ARG A 126 -3.84 20.82 9.37
C ARG A 126 -3.41 22.16 8.79
N GLY A 127 -2.44 22.86 9.39
CA GLY A 127 -1.88 24.08 8.81
C GLY A 127 -1.33 23.86 7.38
N LYS A 128 -0.64 22.75 7.15
CA LYS A 128 -0.04 22.36 5.85
C LYS A 128 -1.05 21.92 4.80
N LEU A 129 -2.27 21.56 5.22
CA LEU A 129 -3.36 21.16 4.33
C LEU A 129 -4.20 22.36 3.84
N GLN A 130 -3.99 23.55 4.39
CA GLN A 130 -4.77 24.74 4.04
C GLN A 130 -4.21 25.47 2.82
N GLY A 131 -5.03 26.37 2.28
CA GLY A 131 -4.67 27.22 1.14
C GLY A 131 -4.63 26.49 -0.21
N ARG A 132 -4.28 27.24 -1.26
CA ARG A 132 -4.33 26.77 -2.66
C ARG A 132 -3.42 25.56 -2.92
N ASN A 133 -2.29 25.46 -2.20
CA ASN A 133 -1.30 24.41 -2.43
C ASN A 133 -1.50 23.19 -1.50
N GLY A 134 -2.31 23.29 -0.44
CA GLY A 134 -2.53 22.20 0.52
C GLY A 134 -3.09 20.91 -0.11
N ILE A 135 -3.73 21.01 -1.29
CA ILE A 135 -4.17 19.85 -2.07
C ILE A 135 -3.03 18.88 -2.42
N TYR A 136 -1.80 19.38 -2.61
CA TYR A 136 -0.65 18.52 -2.90
C TYR A 136 -0.20 17.73 -1.66
N VAL A 137 -0.26 18.34 -0.48
CA VAL A 137 0.00 17.64 0.79
C VAL A 137 -1.10 16.61 1.04
N SER A 138 -2.36 16.99 0.84
CA SER A 138 -3.51 16.07 0.94
C SER A 138 -3.34 14.84 0.03
N ARG A 139 -2.96 15.04 -1.23
CA ARG A 139 -2.69 13.95 -2.18
C ARG A 139 -1.52 13.06 -1.73
N CYS A 140 -0.44 13.66 -1.22
CA CYS A 140 0.66 12.90 -0.65
C CYS A 140 0.18 11.98 0.47
N LEU A 141 -0.57 12.50 1.46
CA LEU A 141 -1.08 11.69 2.56
C LEU A 141 -2.00 10.56 2.07
N THR A 142 -2.90 10.85 1.13
CA THR A 142 -3.77 9.83 0.51
C THR A 142 -2.94 8.75 -0.18
N ASP A 143 -1.90 9.12 -0.92
CA ASP A 143 -1.01 8.18 -1.61
C ASP A 143 -0.23 7.31 -0.62
N LEU A 144 0.25 7.87 0.50
CA LEU A 144 0.90 7.10 1.56
C LEU A 144 -0.04 6.02 2.12
N ILE A 145 -1.29 6.38 2.44
CA ILE A 145 -2.28 5.40 2.93
C ILE A 145 -2.60 4.36 1.84
N SER A 146 -2.72 4.76 0.58
CA SER A 146 -2.91 3.82 -0.53
C SER A 146 -1.74 2.86 -0.71
N ALA A 147 -0.50 3.30 -0.49
CA ALA A 147 0.69 2.44 -0.48
C ALA A 147 0.63 1.38 0.63
N MET A 148 0.06 1.72 1.79
CA MET A 148 -0.15 0.76 2.89
C MET A 148 -1.21 -0.29 2.55
N LYS A 149 -2.29 0.12 1.85
CA LYS A 149 -3.44 -0.74 1.52
C LYS A 149 -3.24 -1.65 0.29
N ASN A 150 -2.37 -1.25 -0.64
CA ASN A 150 -2.19 -1.92 -1.93
C ASN A 150 -0.74 -2.40 -2.06
N ALA A 151 -0.48 -3.65 -1.67
CA ALA A 151 0.86 -4.21 -1.63
C ALA A 151 1.53 -4.19 -3.01
N ASP A 152 0.82 -4.65 -4.04
CA ASP A 152 1.31 -4.74 -5.43
C ASP A 152 1.65 -3.36 -6.03
N ASP A 153 0.96 -2.30 -5.57
CA ASP A 153 1.14 -0.92 -6.07
C ASP A 153 1.96 -0.02 -5.14
N THR A 154 2.65 -0.59 -4.13
CA THR A 154 3.32 0.20 -3.09
C THR A 154 4.28 1.22 -3.69
N GLY A 155 5.12 0.81 -4.65
CA GLY A 155 6.09 1.70 -5.30
C GLY A 155 5.43 2.81 -6.09
N PHE A 156 4.36 2.50 -6.82
CA PHE A 156 3.58 3.49 -7.57
C PHE A 156 3.08 4.61 -6.66
N TYR A 157 2.39 4.24 -5.57
CA TYR A 157 1.82 5.20 -4.62
C TYR A 157 2.91 5.97 -3.87
N CYS A 158 4.00 5.31 -3.44
CA CYS A 158 5.13 5.99 -2.80
C CYS A 158 5.73 7.08 -3.70
N TYR A 159 6.02 6.77 -4.96
CA TYR A 159 6.60 7.76 -5.87
C TYR A 159 5.60 8.87 -6.22
N ARG A 160 4.30 8.56 -6.36
CA ARG A 160 3.25 9.58 -6.60
C ARG A 160 3.10 10.53 -5.41
N ALA A 161 3.26 10.04 -4.18
CA ALA A 161 3.30 10.85 -2.97
C ALA A 161 4.44 11.88 -3.03
N LEU A 162 5.66 11.43 -3.41
CA LEU A 162 6.81 12.31 -3.57
C LEU A 162 6.63 13.32 -4.72
N GLU A 163 6.01 12.92 -5.84
CA GLU A 163 5.70 13.85 -6.92
C GLU A 163 4.70 14.92 -6.51
N SER A 164 3.71 14.58 -5.68
CA SER A 164 2.78 15.55 -5.10
C SER A 164 3.51 16.57 -4.24
N LEU A 165 4.40 16.14 -3.33
CA LEU A 165 5.20 17.08 -2.53
C LEU A 165 6.20 17.90 -3.33
N ARG A 166 6.75 17.35 -4.42
CA ARG A 166 7.57 18.13 -5.35
C ARG A 166 6.76 19.25 -6.00
N HIS A 167 5.51 19.00 -6.39
CA HIS A 167 4.62 20.04 -6.89
C HIS A 167 4.27 21.08 -5.83
N HIS A 168 4.02 20.64 -4.58
CA HIS A 168 3.88 21.54 -3.44
C HIS A 168 5.10 22.45 -3.29
N CYS A 169 6.29 21.87 -3.26
CA CYS A 169 7.56 22.57 -3.16
C CYS A 169 7.75 23.56 -4.31
N ALA A 170 7.44 23.15 -5.54
CA ALA A 170 7.55 24.03 -6.69
C ALA A 170 6.59 25.23 -6.57
N ALA A 171 5.38 25.04 -6.05
CA ALA A 171 4.43 26.12 -5.86
C ALA A 171 4.86 27.09 -4.75
N VAL A 172 5.30 26.58 -3.60
CA VAL A 172 5.74 27.39 -2.45
C VAL A 172 6.97 28.22 -2.77
N TYR A 173 7.94 27.65 -3.49
CA TYR A 173 9.20 28.33 -3.83
C TYR A 173 9.19 29.04 -5.20
N GLY A 174 8.03 29.21 -5.83
CA GLY A 174 7.92 29.94 -7.12
C GLY A 174 8.60 29.25 -8.31
N LEU A 175 8.72 27.92 -8.29
CA LEU A 175 9.38 27.10 -9.30
C LEU A 175 8.40 26.35 -10.24
N SER A 176 7.09 26.58 -10.16
CA SER A 176 6.08 25.85 -10.96
C SER A 176 6.32 25.91 -12.47
N GLY A 177 6.84 27.03 -12.98
CA GLY A 177 7.20 27.19 -14.40
C GLY A 177 8.64 26.79 -14.75
N LYS A 178 9.42 26.28 -13.79
CA LYS A 178 10.81 25.85 -14.00
C LYS A 178 10.87 24.37 -14.40
N SER A 179 12.02 23.93 -14.91
CA SER A 179 12.23 22.55 -15.32
C SER A 179 11.99 21.55 -14.19
N LYS A 180 11.59 20.31 -14.53
CA LYS A 180 11.41 19.22 -13.57
C LYS A 180 12.69 18.96 -12.75
N ALA A 181 13.86 19.12 -13.36
CA ALA A 181 15.15 19.00 -12.69
C ALA A 181 15.33 20.04 -11.57
N ASN A 182 14.99 21.31 -11.83
CA ASN A 182 15.07 22.37 -10.82
C ASN A 182 14.08 22.14 -9.68
N GLN A 183 12.86 21.70 -10.00
CA GLN A 183 11.85 21.37 -8.99
C GLN A 183 12.30 20.21 -8.09
N TRP A 184 12.88 19.15 -8.66
CA TRP A 184 13.45 18.03 -7.89
C TRP A 184 14.68 18.42 -7.06
N ALA A 185 15.54 19.30 -7.58
CA ALA A 185 16.68 19.80 -6.84
C ALA A 185 16.23 20.54 -5.57
N LYS A 186 15.26 21.46 -5.70
CA LYS A 186 14.73 22.19 -4.54
C LYS A 186 13.97 21.27 -3.58
N PHE A 187 13.17 20.33 -4.09
CA PHE A 187 12.49 19.36 -3.24
C PHE A 187 13.48 18.55 -2.40
N ARG A 188 14.56 18.03 -3.00
CA ARG A 188 15.60 17.29 -2.28
C ARG A 188 16.32 18.13 -1.24
N GLU A 189 16.61 19.39 -1.55
CA GLU A 189 17.19 20.35 -0.60
C GLU A 189 16.29 20.50 0.64
N VAL A 190 14.99 20.75 0.44
CA VAL A 190 14.03 20.94 1.55
C VAL A 190 13.79 19.65 2.33
N ALA A 191 13.68 18.52 1.63
CA ALA A 191 13.47 17.21 2.23
C ALA A 191 14.76 16.60 2.81
N SER A 192 15.91 17.27 2.69
CA SER A 192 17.22 16.69 3.01
C SER A 192 17.42 15.27 2.44
N ALA A 193 16.88 15.03 1.25
CA ALA A 193 16.77 13.71 0.67
C ALA A 193 17.85 13.48 -0.39
N GLU A 194 18.55 12.35 -0.28
CA GLU A 194 19.47 11.93 -1.33
C GLU A 194 18.72 11.60 -2.63
N ARG A 195 19.38 11.87 -3.76
CA ARG A 195 18.83 11.50 -5.07
C ARG A 195 18.63 9.99 -5.20
N SER A 196 19.56 9.21 -4.66
CA SER A 196 19.55 7.74 -4.64
C SER A 196 18.28 7.18 -3.98
N ALA A 197 17.79 7.80 -2.90
CA ALA A 197 16.55 7.39 -2.23
C ALA A 197 15.34 7.57 -3.15
N ILE A 198 15.22 8.71 -3.80
CA ILE A 198 14.12 9.00 -4.74
C ILE A 198 14.21 8.11 -5.98
N ASP A 199 15.41 7.92 -6.53
CA ASP A 199 15.63 7.09 -7.72
C ASP A 199 15.28 5.62 -7.44
N ARG A 200 15.57 5.10 -6.24
CA ARG A 200 15.11 3.75 -5.81
C ARG A 200 13.59 3.66 -5.74
N ILE A 201 12.92 4.66 -5.17
CA ILE A 201 11.46 4.70 -5.09
C ILE A 201 10.83 4.75 -6.48
N LYS A 202 11.43 5.54 -7.38
CA LYS A 202 11.02 5.62 -8.78
C LYS A 202 11.22 4.29 -9.51
N ALA A 203 12.34 3.61 -9.33
CA ALA A 203 12.60 2.33 -9.97
C ALA A 203 11.55 1.27 -9.61
N ALA A 204 11.07 1.27 -8.37
CA ALA A 204 9.97 0.40 -7.93
C ALA A 204 8.59 0.83 -8.48
N ALA A 205 8.45 2.07 -8.93
CA ALA A 205 7.19 2.63 -9.43
C ALA A 205 7.04 2.51 -10.96
N ASP A 206 8.13 2.67 -11.71
CA ASP A 206 8.09 2.81 -13.16
C ASP A 206 7.44 1.60 -13.87
N PRO A 207 7.72 0.32 -13.54
CA PRO A 207 7.04 -0.81 -14.17
C PRO A 207 5.51 -0.75 -13.98
N LEU A 208 5.07 -0.51 -12.75
CA LEU A 208 3.66 -0.42 -12.37
C LEU A 208 2.94 0.72 -13.09
N ARG A 209 3.63 1.86 -13.29
CA ARG A 209 3.12 3.02 -14.06
C ARG A 209 2.87 2.70 -15.52
N HIS A 210 3.54 1.68 -16.04
CA HIS A 210 3.42 1.23 -17.42
C HIS A 210 2.55 -0.02 -17.55
N GLY A 211 1.88 -0.44 -16.48
CA GLY A 211 1.01 -1.62 -16.45
C GLY A 211 1.78 -2.94 -16.46
N ASP A 212 3.09 -2.91 -16.20
CA ASP A 212 3.91 -4.10 -16.03
C ASP A 212 3.75 -4.66 -14.62
N VAL A 213 4.10 -5.93 -14.44
CA VAL A 213 4.02 -6.61 -13.16
C VAL A 213 5.36 -6.49 -12.44
N ALA A 214 5.34 -5.94 -11.23
CA ALA A 214 6.49 -5.94 -10.34
C ALA A 214 6.16 -6.75 -9.09
N SER A 215 6.95 -7.77 -8.80
CA SER A 215 6.88 -8.49 -7.54
C SER A 215 7.79 -7.83 -6.50
N MET A 216 7.36 -7.84 -5.24
CA MET A 216 8.10 -7.27 -4.13
C MET A 216 7.88 -8.10 -2.87
N SER A 217 8.95 -8.44 -2.17
CA SER A 217 8.83 -9.12 -0.86
C SER A 217 8.31 -8.15 0.20
N SER A 218 7.74 -8.69 1.29
CA SER A 218 7.36 -7.88 2.45
C SER A 218 8.51 -7.05 3.02
N GLN A 219 9.74 -7.57 2.99
CA GLN A 219 10.93 -6.82 3.42
C GLN A 219 11.21 -5.61 2.53
N SER A 220 11.34 -5.83 1.21
CA SER A 220 11.62 -4.74 0.26
C SER A 220 10.50 -3.69 0.27
N ARG A 221 9.25 -4.12 0.46
CA ARG A 221 8.12 -3.24 0.65
C ARG A 221 8.26 -2.39 1.91
N GLY A 222 8.67 -3.00 3.02
CA GLY A 222 8.91 -2.30 4.28
C GLY A 222 9.99 -1.23 4.16
N GLU A 223 11.09 -1.53 3.47
CA GLU A 223 12.19 -0.58 3.19
C GLU A 223 11.72 0.60 2.34
N LEU A 224 10.91 0.32 1.32
CA LEU A 224 10.36 1.33 0.41
C LEU A 224 9.40 2.29 1.11
N LEU A 225 8.50 1.75 1.93
CA LEU A 225 7.60 2.54 2.78
C LEU A 225 8.40 3.40 3.75
N THR A 226 9.34 2.81 4.49
CA THR A 226 10.16 3.52 5.48
C THR A 226 10.93 4.68 4.85
N THR A 227 11.61 4.43 3.73
CA THR A 227 12.37 5.46 3.00
C THR A 227 11.45 6.59 2.52
N THR A 228 10.25 6.25 2.03
CA THR A 228 9.28 7.25 1.57
C THR A 228 8.80 8.12 2.72
N TRP A 229 8.46 7.51 3.87
CA TRP A 229 8.07 8.24 5.08
C TRP A 229 9.17 9.16 5.56
N ASP A 230 10.43 8.73 5.58
CA ASP A 230 11.57 9.58 5.98
C ASP A 230 11.66 10.85 5.13
N VAL A 231 11.55 10.71 3.79
CA VAL A 231 11.57 11.85 2.88
C VAL A 231 10.39 12.79 3.12
N VAL A 232 9.20 12.24 3.37
CA VAL A 232 7.99 13.02 3.65
C VAL A 232 8.11 13.76 4.98
N ASP A 233 8.55 13.08 6.04
CA ASP A 233 8.70 13.65 7.38
C ASP A 233 9.71 14.81 7.35
N CYS A 234 10.88 14.61 6.71
CA CYS A 234 11.87 15.67 6.53
C CYS A 234 11.32 16.84 5.71
N TYR A 235 10.59 16.58 4.62
CA TYR A 235 9.99 17.64 3.82
C TYR A 235 8.96 18.46 4.61
N LEU A 236 8.03 17.79 5.30
CA LEU A 236 6.99 18.44 6.08
C LEU A 236 7.59 19.19 7.28
N GLY A 237 8.71 18.73 7.83
CA GLY A 237 9.45 19.43 8.88
C GLY A 237 10.27 20.62 8.37
N GLY A 238 10.79 20.55 7.14
CA GLY A 238 11.69 21.55 6.56
C GLY A 238 11.01 22.62 5.69
N VAL A 239 9.79 22.39 5.21
CA VAL A 239 9.07 23.36 4.38
C VAL A 239 8.61 24.55 5.22
N GLN A 240 9.08 25.74 4.86
CA GLN A 240 8.56 26.99 5.40
C GLN A 240 7.24 27.32 4.68
N MET A 241 6.18 27.51 5.45
CA MET A 241 4.88 27.98 4.95
C MET A 241 4.80 29.50 4.96
#